data_AF-A0A087T2M8-F1
#
_entry.id   AF-A0A087T2M8-F1
#
_cell.length_a   1.000
_cell.length_b   1.000
_cell.length_c   1.000
_cell.angle_alpha   90.00
_cell.angle_beta   90.00
_cell.angle_gamma   90.00
#
_symmetry.space_group_name_H-M   'P 1'
#
loop_
_entity.id
_entity.type
_entity.pdbx_description
1 polymer ?
#
loop_
_entity_poly.entity_id
_entity_poly.type
_entity_poly.pdbx_seq_one_letter_code
_entity_poly.pdbx_strand_id
1 'polypeptide(L)' 'MEKLVDKGLTRAIGLSNYNSEQVKLVYDAARIKPAVLQVECHAYLPQFELYEFCEKLGIAMTACAPLGTPGFVE' A
#
# COMPACT_ATOMS: atom_id res chain seq x y z
N MET A 1 -0.23 -9.69 11.84
CA MET A 1 -0.28 -10.12 10.43
C MET A 1 0.73 -11.22 10.12
N GLU A 2 2.02 -11.05 10.39
CA GLU A 2 3.06 -12.04 10.00
C GLU A 2 2.80 -13.49 10.41
N LYS A 3 2.33 -13.74 11.64
CA LYS A 3 1.99 -15.09 12.13
C LYS A 3 0.95 -15.82 11.26
N LEU A 4 0.11 -15.09 10.51
CA LEU A 4 -0.84 -15.69 9.58
C LEU A 4 -0.14 -16.25 8.34
N VAL A 5 0.95 -15.62 7.92
CA VAL A 5 1.84 -16.13 6.87
C VAL A 5 2.58 -17.37 7.38
N ASP A 6 3.15 -17.30 8.58
CA ASP A 6 3.88 -18.45 9.16
C ASP A 6 2.97 -19.68 9.34
N LYS A 7 1.68 -19.47 9.65
CA LYS A 7 0.67 -20.53 9.75
C LYS A 7 0.13 -21.01 8.38
N GLY A 8 0.55 -20.40 7.27
CA GLY A 8 0.07 -20.72 5.93
C GLY A 8 -1.38 -20.30 5.64
N LEU A 9 -1.98 -19.44 6.48
CA LEU A 9 -3.37 -18.98 6.32
C LEU A 9 -3.52 -17.87 5.28
N THR A 10 -2.43 -17.17 4.99
CA THR A 10 -2.32 -16.23 3.87
C THR A 10 -0.96 -16.37 3.21
N ARG A 11 -0.91 -16.12 1.90
CA ARG A 11 0.34 -16.15 1.13
C ARG A 11 1.15 -14.87 1.26
N ALA A 12 0.47 -13.74 1.51
CA ALA A 12 1.07 -12.42 1.59
C ALA A 12 0.29 -11.52 2.56
N ILE A 13 0.92 -10.44 2.99
CA ILE A 13 0.35 -9.39 3.84
C ILE A 13 0.75 -8.02 3.29
N GLY A 14 -0.08 -7.01 3.53
CA GLY A 14 0.12 -5.67 3.02
C GLY A 14 -0.53 -4.61 3.90
N LEU A 15 -0.53 -3.38 3.40
CA LEU A 15 -1.08 -2.19 4.03
C LEU A 15 -2.17 -1.56 3.15
N SER A 16 -3.02 -0.74 3.74
CA SER A 16 -4.03 0.02 3.02
C SER A 16 -4.23 1.40 3.65
N ASN A 17 -4.27 2.45 2.84
CA ASN A 17 -4.48 3.84 3.26
C ASN A 17 -3.39 4.40 4.20
N TYR A 18 -2.13 4.08 3.91
CA TYR A 18 -0.97 4.59 4.65
C TYR A 18 -0.16 5.56 3.79
N ASN A 19 0.40 6.60 4.40
CA ASN A 19 1.37 7.48 3.75
C ASN A 19 2.80 6.92 3.82
N SER A 20 3.75 7.57 3.15
CA SER A 20 5.14 7.10 3.05
C SER A 20 5.85 6.97 4.41
N GLU A 21 5.63 7.91 5.34
CA GLU A 21 6.20 7.85 6.70
C GLU A 21 5.69 6.64 7.47
N GLN A 22 4.37 6.41 7.44
CA GLN A 22 3.74 5.28 8.12
C GLN A 22 4.18 3.95 7.50
N VAL A 23 4.29 3.88 6.16
CA VAL A 23 4.82 2.70 5.47
C VAL A 23 6.26 2.45 5.89
N LYS A 24 7.12 3.49 5.98
CA LYS A 24 8.51 3.33 6.40
C LYS A 24 8.62 2.76 7.81
N LEU A 25 7.83 3.27 8.74
CA LEU A 25 7.79 2.78 10.12
C LEU A 25 7.45 1.29 10.20
N VAL A 26 6.41 0.85 9.48
CA VAL A 26 6.03 -0.56 9.43
C VAL A 26 7.08 -1.38 8.71
N TYR A 27 7.60 -0.89 7.58
CA TYR A 27 8.60 -1.56 6.78
C TYR A 27 9.86 -1.85 7.59
N ASP A 28 10.35 -0.88 8.37
CA ASP A 28 11.56 -1.04 9.18
C ASP A 28 11.37 -2.03 10.34
N ALA A 29 10.20 -2.04 10.97
CA ALA A 29 9.88 -2.93 12.07
C ALA A 29 9.50 -4.36 11.63
N ALA A 30 9.04 -4.54 10.39
CA ALA A 30 8.52 -5.83 9.92
C ALA A 30 9.64 -6.82 9.56
N ARG A 31 9.50 -8.07 10.01
CA ARG A 31 10.28 -9.22 9.54
C ARG A 31 9.81 -9.65 8.16
N ILE A 32 8.51 -9.70 7.93
CA ILE A 32 7.91 -9.96 6.61
C ILE A 32 7.50 -8.62 6.02
N LYS A 33 8.23 -8.14 5.02
CA LYS A 33 7.94 -6.85 4.40
C LYS A 33 6.53 -6.83 3.77
N PRO A 34 5.78 -5.72 3.88
CA PRO A 34 4.50 -5.59 3.20
C PRO A 34 4.67 -5.82 1.70
N ALA A 35 3.87 -6.73 1.13
CA ALA A 35 3.93 -7.04 -0.30
C ALA A 35 3.16 -6.03 -1.15
N VAL A 36 2.15 -5.38 -0.56
CA VAL A 36 1.28 -4.42 -1.26
C VAL A 36 0.92 -3.24 -0.36
N LEU A 37 0.77 -2.07 -0.97
CA LEU A 37 0.08 -0.91 -0.42
C LEU A 37 -1.13 -0.58 -1.30
N GLN A 38 -2.33 -0.67 -0.73
CA GLN A 38 -3.56 -0.24 -1.41
C GLN A 38 -3.94 1.18 -0.98
N VAL A 39 -4.09 2.11 -1.93
CA VAL A 39 -4.45 3.51 -1.66
C VAL A 39 -5.39 4.04 -2.74
N GLU A 40 -6.16 5.07 -2.42
CA GLU A 40 -6.88 5.83 -3.43
C GLU A 40 -5.89 6.45 -4.42
N CYS A 41 -6.08 6.11 -5.70
CA CYS A 41 -5.23 6.57 -6.78
C CYS A 41 -6.02 6.60 -8.09
N HIS A 42 -6.13 7.77 -8.70
CA HIS A 42 -6.86 8.01 -9.95
C HIS A 42 -6.31 9.23 -10.68
N ALA A 43 -6.84 9.58 -11.85
CA ALA A 43 -6.32 10.69 -12.66
C ALA A 43 -6.26 12.04 -11.90
N TYR A 44 -7.19 12.29 -10.97
CA TYR A 44 -7.19 13.49 -10.11
C TYR A 44 -6.27 13.39 -8.88
N LEU A 45 -5.86 12.18 -8.48
CA LEU A 45 -5.00 11.90 -7.33
C LEU A 45 -3.99 10.79 -7.68
N PRO A 46 -2.96 11.09 -8.49
CA PRO A 46 -2.12 10.05 -9.11
C PRO A 46 -1.06 9.41 -8.21
N GLN A 47 -0.86 9.90 -6.97
CA GLN A 47 0.05 9.32 -5.96
C GLN A 47 1.50 9.07 -6.44
N PHE A 48 2.06 9.87 -7.36
CA PHE A 48 3.36 9.59 -7.99
C PHE A 48 4.52 9.40 -7.01
N GLU A 49 4.64 10.29 -6.02
CA GLU A 49 5.72 10.20 -5.02
C GLU A 49 5.61 8.94 -4.16
N LEU A 50 4.38 8.57 -3.79
CA LEU A 50 4.12 7.36 -3.01
C LEU A 50 4.39 6.10 -3.83
N TYR A 51 4.04 6.11 -5.12
CA TYR A 51 4.36 5.05 -6.06
C TYR A 51 5.88 4.82 -6.16
N GLU A 52 6.66 5.87 -6.41
CA GLU A 52 8.13 5.78 -6.48
C GLU A 52 8.74 5.29 -5.16
N PHE A 53 8.20 5.75 -4.03
CA PHE A 53 8.62 5.30 -2.71
C PHE A 53 8.36 3.80 -2.51
N CYS A 54 7.18 3.31 -2.86
CA CYS A 54 6.84 1.89 -2.78
C CYS A 54 7.69 1.04 -3.74
N GLU A 55 7.94 1.52 -4.97
CA GLU A 55 8.78 0.83 -5.95
C GLU A 55 10.20 0.62 -5.41
N LYS A 56 10.82 1.64 -4.82
CA LYS A 56 12.16 1.56 -4.19
C LYS A 56 12.23 0.56 -3.04
N LEU A 57 11.12 0.30 -2.35
CA LEU A 57 11.02 -0.67 -1.25
C LEU A 57 10.58 -2.06 -1.72
N GLY A 58 10.32 -2.26 -3.02
CA GLY A 58 9.79 -3.52 -3.55
C GLY A 58 8.36 -3.82 -3.12
N ILE A 59 7.56 -2.79 -2.79
CA ILE A 59 6.15 -2.90 -2.41
C ILE A 59 5.30 -2.64 -3.66
N ALA A 60 4.41 -3.56 -4.03
CA ALA A 60 3.47 -3.32 -5.11
C ALA A 60 2.40 -2.28 -4.68
N MET A 61 1.96 -1.41 -5.59
CA MET A 61 0.87 -0.47 -5.29
C MET A 61 -0.41 -0.89 -6.01
N THR A 62 -1.54 -0.87 -5.30
CA THR A 62 -2.87 -1.17 -5.84
C THR A 62 -3.78 0.04 -5.67
N ALA A 63 -4.39 0.51 -6.76
CA ALA A 63 -5.34 1.60 -6.72
C ALA A 63 -6.72 1.15 -6.20
N CYS A 64 -7.20 1.80 -5.14
CA CYS A 64 -8.61 1.86 -4.79
C CYS A 64 -9.26 3.05 -5.52
N ALA A 65 -10.54 2.95 -5.87
CA ALA A 65 -11.27 3.95 -6.65
C ALA A 65 -10.51 4.47 -7.90
N PRO A 66 -10.02 3.58 -8.79
CA PRO A 66 -9.15 3.99 -9.92
C PRO A 66 -9.81 4.95 -10.92
N LEU A 67 -11.15 5.08 -10.89
CA LEU A 67 -11.93 5.99 -11.72
C LEU A 67 -12.45 7.22 -10.93
N GLY A 68 -11.98 7.42 -9.69
CA GLY A 68 -12.54 8.37 -8.75
C GLY A 68 -13.91 7.96 -8.21
N THR A 69 -14.41 8.75 -7.25
CA THR A 69 -15.75 8.57 -6.70
C THR A 69 -16.72 9.56 -7.35
N PRO A 70 -17.79 9.09 -8.02
CA PRO A 70 -18.77 9.99 -8.63
C PRO A 70 -19.36 10.98 -7.63
N GLY A 71 -19.28 12.27 -7.93
CA GLY A 71 -19.84 13.35 -7.09
C GLY A 71 -18.94 13.80 -5.93
N PHE A 72 -17.76 13.22 -5.76
CA PHE A 72 -16.73 13.76 -4.88
C PHE A 72 -15.94 14.82 -5.65
N VAL A 73 -16.08 16.07 -5.24
CA VAL A 73 -15.21 17.18 -5.68
C VAL A 73 -14.25 17.41 -4.51
N GLU A 74 -12.98 17.08 -4.71
CA GLU A 74 -11.92 17.43 -3.75
C GLU A 74 -11.71 18.94 -3.65
#